data_AF-A0A954PP70-F1
#
_entry.id   AF-A0A954PP70-F1
#
_cell.length_a   1.000
_cell.length_b   1.000
_cell.length_c   1.000
_cell.angle_alpha   90.00
_cell.angle_beta   90.00
_cell.angle_gamma   90.00
#
_symmetry.space_group_name_H-M   'P 1'
#
loop_
_entity.id
_entity.type
_entity.pdbx_description
1 polymer ?
#
loop_
_entity_poly.entity_id
_entity_poly.type
_entity_poly.pdbx_seq_one_letter_code
_entity_poly.pdbx_strand_id
1 'polypeptide(L)'
;MFLWLPLTASAQAPLQAPRLRLAGPAGQTVIVVTRYYQAEQASKTVGSRFELGSAVQDIPLEEGSEGVRCFLIVPTNGQLVAALYDGQTLLSRATSAQPQVLQLLGGAVPEDSFRPPRALLDEREKRLAAQFFAALKPAASTRELVSNLPVANIDWQSLDAYSQTLQAELGTLRESALQLDGWLSWDGTLGARAISGLAEFEHGSCRFTLMEVDGKLVDVLVHSESMPPDWFHGPADSQAFQERSESLVRDLFSGQVAAAHSQFSPKYQAQVTRQTLAELSDGLNERFSAEVVGVELKKTWLGLYDSESRSKTFHVLHAISLADGKRLVSTVDFMFPCGP
;
A
#
# COMPACT_ATOMS: atom_id res chain seq x y z
N MET A 1 29.64 -6.78 -66.78
CA MET A 1 29.15 -5.91 -65.70
C MET A 1 27.84 -6.52 -65.21
N PHE A 2 27.88 -7.36 -64.17
CA PHE A 2 26.69 -8.00 -63.60
C PHE A 2 26.45 -7.39 -62.22
N LEU A 3 25.35 -6.66 -62.08
CA LEU A 3 24.85 -6.15 -60.81
C LEU A 3 24.27 -7.33 -60.02
N TRP A 4 24.96 -7.73 -58.95
CA TRP A 4 24.37 -8.53 -57.88
C TRP A 4 23.62 -7.59 -56.95
N LEU A 5 22.29 -7.67 -56.95
CA LEU A 5 21.47 -7.09 -55.90
C LEU A 5 21.59 -7.98 -54.65
N PRO A 6 21.79 -7.42 -53.44
CA PRO A 6 21.73 -8.21 -52.22
C PRO A 6 20.30 -8.68 -52.00
N LEU A 7 20.15 -9.98 -51.77
CA LEU A 7 18.96 -10.56 -51.16
C LEU A 7 18.74 -9.83 -49.83
N THR A 8 17.71 -8.99 -49.77
CA THR A 8 17.22 -8.45 -48.51
C THR A 8 16.77 -9.63 -47.66
N ALA A 9 17.55 -9.91 -46.61
CA ALA A 9 17.11 -10.77 -45.53
C ALA A 9 15.74 -10.25 -45.06
N SER A 10 14.73 -11.13 -45.12
CA SER A 10 13.44 -10.88 -44.49
C SER A 10 13.71 -10.50 -43.04
N ALA A 11 13.40 -9.26 -42.68
CA ALA A 11 13.35 -8.83 -41.30
C ALA A 11 12.28 -9.70 -40.62
N GLN A 12 12.71 -10.73 -39.88
CA GLN A 12 11.84 -11.43 -38.96
C GLN A 12 11.28 -10.37 -38.02
N ALA A 13 9.96 -10.18 -38.06
CA ALA A 13 9.27 -9.36 -37.08
C ALA A 13 9.72 -9.84 -35.68
N PRO A 14 10.03 -8.92 -34.75
CA PRO A 14 10.51 -9.32 -33.42
C PRO A 14 9.54 -10.34 -32.82
N LEU A 15 10.08 -11.46 -32.33
CA LEU A 15 9.35 -12.43 -31.51
C LEU A 15 8.63 -11.63 -30.42
N GLN A 16 7.31 -11.55 -30.52
CA GLN A 16 6.52 -10.81 -29.54
C GLN A 16 6.50 -11.65 -28.26
N ALA A 17 6.92 -11.05 -27.14
CA ALA A 17 6.87 -11.67 -25.82
C ALA A 17 5.47 -12.24 -25.51
N PRO A 18 5.36 -13.25 -24.63
CA PRO A 18 4.08 -13.72 -24.15
C PRO A 18 3.29 -12.59 -23.51
N ARG A 19 1.98 -12.55 -23.77
CA ARG A 19 1.11 -11.46 -23.33
C ARG A 19 -0.30 -11.93 -23.00
N LEU A 20 -0.90 -11.26 -22.03
CA LEU A 20 -2.33 -11.34 -21.74
C LEU A 20 -3.03 -10.14 -22.37
N ARG A 21 -4.01 -10.41 -23.23
CA ARG A 21 -4.82 -9.40 -23.90
C ARG A 21 -6.19 -9.33 -23.26
N LEU A 22 -6.59 -8.15 -22.80
CA LEU A 22 -7.90 -7.87 -22.20
C LEU A 22 -8.70 -6.90 -23.07
N ALA A 23 -10.00 -7.15 -23.20
CA ALA A 23 -10.94 -6.24 -23.84
C ALA A 23 -12.29 -6.27 -23.13
N GLY A 24 -12.85 -5.10 -22.83
CA GLY A 24 -14.13 -4.96 -22.15
C GLY A 24 -14.59 -3.50 -22.14
N PRO A 25 -15.73 -3.19 -21.51
CA PRO A 25 -16.20 -1.81 -21.36
C PRO A 25 -15.18 -0.91 -20.66
N ALA A 26 -15.12 0.35 -21.10
CA ALA A 26 -14.29 1.36 -20.44
C ALA A 26 -14.69 1.54 -18.97
N GLY A 27 -13.70 1.63 -18.08
CA GLY A 27 -13.88 1.72 -16.63
C GLY A 27 -14.09 0.39 -15.93
N GLN A 28 -14.22 -0.74 -16.66
CA GLN A 28 -14.32 -2.05 -16.04
C GLN A 28 -12.99 -2.41 -15.35
N THR A 29 -13.04 -2.76 -14.06
CA THR A 29 -11.86 -3.25 -13.33
C THR A 29 -11.73 -4.77 -13.46
N VAL A 30 -10.51 -5.26 -13.69
CA VAL A 30 -10.13 -6.67 -13.70
C VAL A 30 -8.87 -6.86 -12.87
N ILE A 31 -8.86 -7.83 -11.96
CA ILE A 31 -7.62 -8.25 -11.29
C ILE A 31 -7.05 -9.43 -12.05
N VAL A 32 -5.75 -9.39 -12.31
CA VAL A 32 -5.00 -10.50 -12.89
C VAL A 32 -4.04 -11.03 -11.85
N VAL A 33 -4.17 -12.32 -11.53
CA VAL A 33 -3.19 -13.07 -10.74
C VAL A 33 -2.47 -14.02 -11.69
N THR A 34 -1.21 -13.74 -11.96
CA THR A 34 -0.36 -14.55 -12.82
C THR A 34 0.58 -15.39 -12.00
N ARG A 35 0.61 -16.70 -12.28
CA ARG A 35 1.49 -17.67 -11.64
C ARG A 35 2.36 -18.33 -12.70
N TYR A 36 3.67 -18.24 -12.51
CA TYR A 36 4.68 -18.76 -13.41
C TYR A 36 5.21 -20.09 -12.89
N TYR A 37 5.50 -21.01 -13.81
CA TYR A 37 5.99 -22.34 -13.51
C TYR A 37 7.29 -22.63 -14.24
N GLN A 38 8.20 -23.29 -13.54
CA GLN A 38 9.45 -23.82 -14.06
C GLN A 38 9.64 -25.22 -13.49
N ALA A 39 9.96 -26.20 -14.34
CA ALA A 39 10.16 -27.59 -13.93
C ALA A 39 9.01 -28.11 -13.03
N GLU A 40 7.77 -27.86 -13.44
CA GLU A 40 6.54 -28.24 -12.73
C GLU A 40 6.37 -27.63 -11.31
N GLN A 41 7.14 -26.60 -10.96
CA GLN A 41 7.01 -25.88 -9.69
C GLN A 41 6.64 -24.41 -9.91
N ALA A 42 5.78 -23.88 -9.04
CA ALA A 42 5.46 -22.46 -9.06
C ALA A 42 6.69 -21.65 -8.65
N SER A 43 7.25 -20.88 -9.57
CA SER A 43 8.44 -20.05 -9.33
C SER A 43 8.07 -18.66 -8.81
N LYS A 44 6.92 -18.14 -9.24
CA LYS A 44 6.50 -16.76 -8.95
C LYS A 44 4.98 -16.61 -9.05
N THR A 45 4.40 -15.76 -8.20
CA THR A 45 3.01 -15.30 -8.31
C THR A 45 2.97 -13.78 -8.24
N VAL A 46 2.25 -13.14 -9.15
CA VAL A 46 2.11 -11.67 -9.24
C VAL A 46 0.64 -11.32 -9.37
N GLY A 47 0.17 -10.34 -8.59
CA GLY A 47 -1.17 -9.76 -8.70
C GLY A 47 -1.11 -8.34 -9.27
N SER A 48 -2.05 -7.98 -10.14
CA SER A 48 -2.15 -6.63 -10.70
C SER A 48 -3.60 -6.24 -11.00
N ARG A 49 -3.93 -4.97 -10.80
CA ARG A 49 -5.23 -4.38 -11.13
C ARG A 49 -5.14 -3.70 -12.50
N PHE A 50 -6.14 -3.91 -13.33
CA PHE A 50 -6.31 -3.20 -14.61
C PHE A 50 -7.69 -2.55 -14.65
N GLU A 51 -7.73 -1.25 -14.94
CA GLU A 51 -8.95 -0.56 -15.35
C GLU A 51 -8.93 -0.48 -16.87
N LEU A 52 -9.91 -1.11 -17.51
CA LEU A 52 -9.97 -1.22 -18.96
C LEU A 52 -10.32 0.13 -19.58
N GLY A 53 -9.58 0.52 -20.61
CA GLY A 53 -9.92 1.66 -21.45
C GLY A 53 -10.96 1.31 -22.52
N SER A 54 -11.20 2.25 -23.45
CA SER A 54 -12.03 2.01 -24.64
C SER A 54 -11.35 1.11 -25.69
N ALA A 55 -10.07 0.79 -25.51
CA ALA A 55 -9.26 -0.03 -26.40
C ALA A 55 -8.85 -1.35 -25.75
N VAL A 56 -8.42 -2.29 -26.59
CA VAL A 56 -7.78 -3.54 -26.16
C VAL A 56 -6.49 -3.23 -25.41
N GLN A 57 -6.30 -3.86 -24.26
CA GLN A 57 -5.12 -3.70 -23.42
C GLN A 57 -4.24 -4.96 -23.49
N ASP A 58 -2.97 -4.78 -23.84
CA ASP A 58 -1.96 -5.84 -23.83
C ASP A 58 -1.10 -5.72 -22.56
N ILE A 59 -1.04 -6.82 -21.80
CA ILE A 59 -0.29 -6.94 -20.56
C ILE A 59 0.89 -7.88 -20.84
N PRO A 60 2.14 -7.40 -20.76
CA PRO A 60 3.31 -8.24 -20.97
C PRO A 60 3.43 -9.27 -19.85
N LEU A 61 3.82 -10.49 -20.20
CA LEU A 61 4.14 -11.56 -19.25
C LEU A 61 5.64 -11.85 -19.26
N GLU A 62 6.14 -12.40 -18.15
CA GLU A 62 7.55 -12.73 -18.01
C GLU A 62 7.98 -13.82 -19.00
N GLU A 63 9.06 -13.55 -19.73
CA GLU A 63 9.71 -14.48 -20.64
C GLU A 63 10.46 -15.57 -19.86
N GLY A 64 10.69 -16.72 -20.51
CA GLY A 64 11.51 -17.80 -19.95
C GLY A 64 10.81 -18.74 -18.99
N SER A 65 9.51 -18.56 -18.74
CA SER A 65 8.70 -19.55 -18.00
C SER A 65 8.26 -20.71 -18.90
N GLU A 66 8.25 -21.93 -18.36
CA GLU A 66 7.75 -23.12 -19.07
C GLU A 66 6.22 -23.20 -19.09
N GLY A 67 5.58 -22.60 -18.07
CA GLY A 67 4.14 -22.53 -17.97
C GLY A 67 3.67 -21.27 -17.25
N VAL A 68 2.48 -20.82 -17.63
CA VAL A 68 1.81 -19.67 -17.03
C VAL A 68 0.34 -19.97 -16.79
N ARG A 69 -0.13 -19.61 -15.61
CA ARG A 69 -1.55 -19.63 -15.24
C ARG A 69 -1.98 -18.22 -14.87
N CYS A 70 -2.94 -17.68 -15.61
CA CYS A 70 -3.56 -16.39 -15.29
C CYS A 70 -4.96 -16.63 -14.75
N PHE A 71 -5.23 -16.12 -13.56
CA PHE A 71 -6.58 -15.98 -13.03
C PHE A 71 -7.04 -14.55 -13.23
N LEU A 72 -8.20 -14.37 -13.87
CA LEU A 72 -8.82 -13.06 -14.04
C LEU A 72 -10.04 -12.99 -13.15
N ILE A 73 -9.95 -12.18 -12.12
CA ILE A 73 -11.04 -11.92 -11.20
C ILE A 73 -11.85 -10.77 -11.79
N VAL A 74 -13.06 -11.10 -12.25
CA VAL A 74 -14.01 -10.15 -12.84
C VAL A 74 -15.08 -9.87 -11.79
N PRO A 75 -15.09 -8.69 -11.14
CA PRO A 75 -16.00 -8.40 -10.04
C PRO A 75 -17.32 -7.77 -10.50
N THR A 76 -17.38 -7.26 -11.74
CA THR A 76 -18.51 -6.49 -12.26
C THR A 76 -19.26 -7.23 -13.37
N ASN A 77 -20.48 -6.76 -13.64
CA ASN A 77 -21.21 -7.12 -14.85
C ASN A 77 -20.63 -6.34 -16.03
N GLY A 78 -20.35 -7.01 -17.14
CA GLY A 78 -19.74 -6.40 -18.31
C GLY A 78 -19.01 -7.44 -19.15
N GLN A 79 -19.11 -7.35 -20.48
CA GLN A 79 -18.50 -8.32 -21.37
C GLN A 79 -16.98 -8.19 -21.37
N LEU A 80 -16.29 -9.08 -20.66
CA LEU A 80 -14.85 -9.23 -20.72
C LEU A 80 -14.47 -10.32 -21.73
N VAL A 81 -13.47 -10.02 -22.56
CA VAL A 81 -12.75 -10.98 -23.40
C VAL A 81 -11.29 -10.98 -22.97
N ALA A 82 -10.77 -12.14 -22.61
CA ALA A 82 -9.39 -12.33 -22.23
C ALA A 82 -8.74 -13.40 -23.10
N ALA A 83 -7.52 -13.14 -23.57
CA ALA A 83 -6.79 -14.05 -24.43
C ALA A 83 -5.31 -14.04 -24.07
N LEU A 84 -4.74 -15.23 -23.91
CA LEU A 84 -3.33 -15.44 -23.62
C LEU A 84 -2.61 -15.81 -24.91
N TYR A 85 -1.54 -15.08 -25.23
CA TYR A 85 -0.73 -15.30 -26.42
C TYR A 85 0.72 -15.60 -26.06
N ASP A 86 1.37 -16.42 -26.89
CA ASP A 86 2.82 -16.51 -27.00
C ASP A 86 3.20 -16.10 -28.44
N GLY A 87 3.80 -14.93 -28.56
CA GLY A 87 3.92 -14.24 -29.84
C GLY A 87 2.57 -13.98 -30.51
N GLN A 88 2.37 -14.61 -31.67
CA GLN A 88 1.12 -14.55 -32.42
C GLN A 88 0.19 -15.73 -32.15
N THR A 89 0.68 -16.76 -31.43
CA THR A 89 -0.08 -17.97 -31.15
C THR A 89 -1.04 -17.73 -29.99
N LEU A 90 -2.33 -17.94 -30.22
CA LEU A 90 -3.34 -17.94 -29.16
C LEU A 90 -3.25 -19.25 -28.36
N LEU A 91 -2.89 -19.16 -27.09
CA LEU A 91 -2.78 -20.32 -26.20
C LEU A 91 -4.12 -20.64 -25.52
N SER A 92 -4.81 -19.60 -25.03
CA SER A 92 -6.06 -19.77 -24.29
C SER A 92 -6.93 -18.53 -24.43
N ARG A 93 -8.25 -18.71 -24.37
CA ARG A 93 -9.23 -17.62 -24.43
C ARG A 93 -10.39 -17.90 -23.50
N ALA A 94 -10.86 -16.86 -22.83
CA ALA A 94 -12.03 -16.92 -21.97
C ALA A 94 -12.86 -15.64 -22.14
N THR A 95 -14.16 -15.75 -21.89
CA THR A 95 -15.07 -14.60 -21.90
C THR A 95 -15.96 -14.66 -20.68
N SER A 96 -16.29 -13.50 -20.14
CA SER A 96 -17.29 -13.35 -19.09
C SER A 96 -18.28 -12.24 -19.42
N ALA A 97 -19.53 -12.39 -19.00
CA ALA A 97 -20.48 -11.27 -18.92
C ALA A 97 -20.93 -10.99 -17.48
N GLN A 98 -20.51 -11.82 -16.51
CA GLN A 98 -20.94 -11.80 -15.11
C GLN A 98 -19.74 -11.86 -14.16
N PRO A 99 -19.91 -11.52 -12.88
CA PRO A 99 -18.83 -11.65 -11.91
C PRO A 99 -18.37 -13.11 -11.76
N GLN A 100 -17.12 -13.40 -12.13
CA GLN A 100 -16.53 -14.74 -12.00
C GLN A 100 -15.00 -14.69 -12.05
N VAL A 101 -14.36 -15.81 -11.75
CA VAL A 101 -12.92 -15.99 -11.95
C VAL A 101 -12.71 -16.78 -13.24
N LEU A 102 -12.08 -16.17 -14.23
CA LEU A 102 -11.66 -16.86 -15.44
C LEU A 102 -10.24 -17.42 -15.25
N GLN A 103 -9.96 -18.55 -15.88
CA GLN A 103 -8.64 -19.16 -15.87
C GLN A 103 -8.12 -19.32 -17.29
N LEU A 104 -6.91 -18.82 -17.54
CA LEU A 104 -6.17 -19.01 -18.79
C LEU A 104 -4.88 -19.74 -18.48
N LEU A 105 -4.54 -20.72 -19.33
CA LEU A 105 -3.34 -21.55 -19.20
C LEU A 105 -2.49 -21.43 -20.46
N GLY A 106 -1.18 -21.38 -20.30
CA GLY A 106 -0.22 -21.47 -21.40
C GLY A 106 0.98 -22.31 -21.00
N GLY A 107 1.48 -23.16 -21.89
CA GLY A 107 2.64 -24.01 -21.63
C GLY A 107 2.38 -25.13 -20.61
N ALA A 108 3.44 -25.56 -19.92
CA ALA A 108 3.43 -26.67 -18.95
C ALA A 108 2.96 -26.20 -17.57
N VAL A 109 1.67 -26.37 -17.27
CA VAL A 109 1.06 -25.95 -16.01
C VAL A 109 0.61 -27.18 -15.20
N PRO A 110 1.24 -27.50 -14.06
CA PRO A 110 0.86 -28.64 -13.22
C PRO A 110 -0.45 -28.38 -12.47
N GLU A 111 -1.13 -29.42 -11.99
CA GLU A 111 -2.16 -29.24 -10.97
C GLU A 111 -1.53 -28.76 -9.66
N ASP A 112 -2.10 -27.73 -9.04
CA ASP A 112 -1.66 -27.26 -7.73
C ASP A 112 -2.85 -26.87 -6.85
N SER A 113 -2.59 -26.71 -5.55
CA SER A 113 -3.62 -26.35 -4.55
C SER A 113 -3.90 -24.85 -4.49
N PHE A 114 -3.32 -24.04 -5.38
CA PHE A 114 -3.52 -22.61 -5.35
C PHE A 114 -4.99 -22.27 -5.60
N ARG A 115 -5.51 -21.32 -4.83
CA ARG A 115 -6.89 -20.84 -4.96
C ARG A 115 -6.84 -19.33 -5.18
N PRO A 116 -7.31 -18.82 -6.33
CA PRO A 116 -7.38 -17.39 -6.54
C PRO A 116 -8.43 -16.75 -5.62
N PRO A 117 -8.38 -15.41 -5.44
CA PRO A 117 -9.45 -14.67 -4.79
C PRO A 117 -10.81 -14.91 -5.47
N ARG A 118 -11.89 -14.81 -4.70
CA ARG A 118 -13.26 -14.90 -5.23
C ARG A 118 -13.56 -13.69 -6.13
N ALA A 119 -14.43 -13.87 -7.11
CA ALA A 119 -14.94 -12.75 -7.92
C ALA A 119 -15.75 -11.73 -7.10
N LEU A 120 -16.51 -12.24 -6.14
CA LEU A 120 -17.39 -11.43 -5.30
C LEU A 120 -16.91 -11.47 -3.86
N LEU A 121 -17.06 -10.32 -3.20
CA LEU A 121 -16.92 -10.19 -1.76
C LEU A 121 -18.06 -10.92 -1.06
N ASP A 122 -17.77 -11.51 0.10
CA ASP A 122 -18.82 -12.02 0.97
C ASP A 122 -19.44 -10.92 1.85
N GLU A 123 -20.50 -11.28 2.57
CA GLU A 123 -21.21 -10.36 3.46
C GLU A 123 -20.36 -9.87 4.63
N ARG A 124 -19.29 -10.58 5.02
CA ARG A 124 -18.37 -10.11 6.06
C ARG A 124 -17.51 -8.98 5.50
N GLU A 125 -16.96 -9.16 4.31
CA GLU A 125 -16.11 -8.17 3.62
C GLU A 125 -16.88 -6.90 3.25
N LYS A 126 -18.12 -7.05 2.73
CA LYS A 126 -19.01 -5.92 2.49
C LYS A 126 -19.32 -5.15 3.78
N ARG A 127 -19.60 -5.89 4.88
CA ARG A 127 -19.85 -5.28 6.19
C ARG A 127 -18.62 -4.58 6.74
N LEU A 128 -17.42 -5.13 6.56
CA LEU A 128 -16.18 -4.50 7.01
C LEU A 128 -15.96 -3.15 6.33
N ALA A 129 -16.13 -3.08 5.01
CA ALA A 129 -16.05 -1.81 4.28
C ALA A 129 -17.13 -0.82 4.74
N ALA A 130 -18.38 -1.25 4.90
CA ALA A 130 -19.46 -0.41 5.40
C ALA A 130 -19.20 0.08 6.84
N GLN A 131 -18.68 -0.79 7.71
CA GLN A 131 -18.30 -0.46 9.08
C GLN A 131 -17.16 0.55 9.11
N PHE A 132 -16.17 0.43 8.23
CA PHE A 132 -15.08 1.40 8.13
C PHE A 132 -15.63 2.80 7.85
N PHE A 133 -16.43 2.96 6.80
CA PHE A 133 -17.01 4.27 6.48
C PHE A 133 -18.04 4.75 7.52
N ALA A 134 -18.75 3.84 8.19
CA ALA A 134 -19.61 4.20 9.31
C ALA A 134 -18.80 4.68 10.53
N ALA A 135 -17.61 4.13 10.74
CA ALA A 135 -16.69 4.51 11.80
C ALA A 135 -15.98 5.85 11.54
N LEU A 136 -16.03 6.38 10.32
CA LEU A 136 -15.58 7.75 10.02
C LEU A 136 -16.58 8.83 10.48
N LYS A 137 -17.74 8.45 11.03
CA LYS A 137 -18.71 9.40 11.60
C LYS A 137 -18.23 9.95 12.96
N PRO A 138 -18.63 11.17 13.35
CA PRO A 138 -18.31 11.73 14.65
C PRO A 138 -18.73 10.78 15.79
N ALA A 139 -17.80 10.53 16.72
CA ALA A 139 -17.95 9.66 17.90
C ALA A 139 -17.90 8.13 17.67
N ALA A 140 -17.72 7.64 16.45
CA ALA A 140 -17.44 6.23 16.21
C ALA A 140 -15.93 5.96 16.22
N SER A 141 -15.51 4.81 16.76
CA SER A 141 -14.09 4.43 16.79
C SER A 141 -13.79 3.43 15.68
N THR A 142 -12.76 3.72 14.87
CA THR A 142 -12.19 2.76 13.91
C THR A 142 -11.37 1.67 14.61
N ARG A 143 -11.08 1.80 15.91
CA ARG A 143 -10.16 0.91 16.65
C ARG A 143 -10.52 -0.56 16.60
N GLU A 144 -11.81 -0.86 16.61
CA GLU A 144 -12.29 -2.24 16.56
C GLU A 144 -12.22 -2.84 15.15
N LEU A 145 -11.97 -2.04 14.12
CA LEU A 145 -11.91 -2.49 12.73
C LEU A 145 -10.49 -2.79 12.28
N VAL A 146 -9.47 -2.24 12.95
CA VAL A 146 -8.07 -2.37 12.55
C VAL A 146 -7.34 -3.34 13.48
N SER A 147 -6.33 -4.04 12.95
CA SER A 147 -5.59 -5.10 13.64
C SER A 147 -4.56 -4.54 14.61
N ASN A 148 -4.31 -5.20 15.73
CA ASN A 148 -3.29 -4.74 16.68
C ASN A 148 -1.86 -5.12 16.20
N LEU A 149 -0.85 -4.55 16.86
CA LEU A 149 0.52 -5.05 16.77
C LEU A 149 0.55 -6.56 17.11
N PRO A 150 1.37 -7.37 16.42
CA PRO A 150 2.37 -6.97 15.40
C PRO A 150 1.82 -6.90 13.97
N VAL A 151 0.52 -7.17 13.75
CA VAL A 151 -0.06 -7.34 12.41
C VAL A 151 -0.23 -6.01 11.68
N ALA A 152 -0.61 -4.96 12.41
CA ALA A 152 -0.61 -3.59 11.89
C ALA A 152 0.02 -2.62 12.90
N ASN A 153 0.85 -1.71 12.41
CA ASN A 153 1.44 -0.63 13.19
C ASN A 153 0.62 0.65 12.99
N ILE A 154 -0.52 0.72 13.67
CA ILE A 154 -1.48 1.80 13.48
C ILE A 154 -1.11 2.97 14.38
N ASP A 155 -0.98 4.13 13.77
CA ASP A 155 -1.00 5.38 14.50
C ASP A 155 -2.43 5.92 14.58
N TRP A 156 -3.08 5.66 15.73
CA TRP A 156 -4.47 6.04 15.96
C TRP A 156 -4.72 7.54 15.83
N GLN A 157 -3.76 8.38 16.23
CA GLN A 157 -3.92 9.82 16.17
C GLN A 157 -3.95 10.32 14.72
N SER A 158 -3.11 9.74 13.84
CA SER A 158 -3.17 9.99 12.40
C SER A 158 -4.45 9.46 11.77
N LEU A 159 -4.92 8.27 12.18
CA LEU A 159 -6.18 7.72 11.66
C LEU A 159 -7.40 8.57 12.07
N ASP A 160 -7.41 9.08 13.30
CA ASP A 160 -8.46 9.97 13.80
C ASP A 160 -8.44 11.32 13.06
N ALA A 161 -7.26 11.93 12.89
CA ALA A 161 -7.09 13.16 12.12
C ALA A 161 -7.51 12.97 10.65
N TYR A 162 -7.09 11.86 10.03
CA TYR A 162 -7.49 11.48 8.69
C TYR A 162 -9.01 11.37 8.54
N SER A 163 -9.68 10.71 9.50
CA SER A 163 -11.13 10.55 9.49
C SER A 163 -11.85 11.90 9.57
N GLN A 164 -11.36 12.81 10.42
CA GLN A 164 -11.89 14.17 10.56
C GLN A 164 -11.71 14.98 9.27
N THR A 165 -10.54 14.92 8.63
CA THR A 165 -10.30 15.64 7.37
C THR A 165 -11.18 15.09 6.24
N LEU A 166 -11.26 13.76 6.11
CA LEU A 166 -12.12 13.15 5.10
C LEU A 166 -13.58 13.60 5.26
N GLN A 167 -14.08 13.67 6.49
CA GLN A 167 -15.42 14.18 6.76
C GLN A 167 -15.56 15.67 6.46
N ALA A 168 -14.58 16.50 6.85
CA ALA A 168 -14.63 17.94 6.64
C ALA A 168 -14.66 18.31 5.15
N GLU A 169 -13.91 17.58 4.32
CA GLU A 169 -13.78 17.85 2.88
C GLU A 169 -14.87 17.18 2.05
N LEU A 170 -15.23 15.93 2.35
CA LEU A 170 -16.19 15.16 1.55
C LEU A 170 -17.62 15.24 2.07
N GLY A 171 -17.83 15.59 3.34
CA GLY A 171 -19.12 15.58 4.01
C GLY A 171 -19.55 14.17 4.44
N THR A 172 -20.85 13.94 4.54
CA THR A 172 -21.42 12.65 4.98
C THR A 172 -21.47 11.67 3.81
N LEU A 173 -21.23 10.38 4.07
CA LEU A 173 -21.47 9.30 3.11
C LEU A 173 -22.96 9.24 2.76
N ARG A 174 -23.32 9.20 1.46
CA ARG A 174 -24.72 9.11 1.04
C ARG A 174 -25.30 7.70 1.30
N GLU A 175 -26.62 7.59 1.44
CA GLU A 175 -27.26 6.28 1.60
C GLU A 175 -27.05 5.43 0.33
N SER A 176 -26.58 4.20 0.48
CA SER A 176 -26.26 3.26 -0.63
C SER A 176 -25.11 3.70 -1.55
N ALA A 177 -24.18 4.50 -1.06
CA ALA A 177 -23.08 5.10 -1.82
C ALA A 177 -21.81 4.25 -1.96
N LEU A 178 -21.79 3.04 -1.41
CA LEU A 178 -20.63 2.17 -1.43
C LEU A 178 -20.72 1.22 -2.63
N GLN A 179 -19.98 1.53 -3.68
CA GLN A 179 -19.82 0.65 -4.84
C GLN A 179 -18.53 -0.14 -4.70
N LEU A 180 -18.64 -1.43 -4.41
CA LEU A 180 -17.46 -2.28 -4.21
C LEU A 180 -16.96 -2.83 -5.55
N ASP A 181 -15.69 -2.53 -5.84
CA ASP A 181 -14.95 -3.08 -6.98
C ASP A 181 -14.58 -4.55 -6.75
N GLY A 182 -14.73 -5.08 -5.53
CA GLY A 182 -14.26 -6.41 -5.17
C GLY A 182 -12.86 -6.40 -4.58
N TRP A 183 -12.11 -7.48 -4.77
CA TRP A 183 -10.70 -7.53 -4.39
C TRP A 183 -9.87 -6.64 -5.35
N LEU A 184 -8.68 -6.19 -4.92
CA LEU A 184 -7.67 -5.58 -5.80
C LEU A 184 -6.39 -6.38 -5.87
N SER A 185 -5.99 -6.97 -4.75
CA SER A 185 -4.73 -7.66 -4.64
C SER A 185 -4.77 -8.65 -3.47
N TRP A 186 -3.84 -9.58 -3.52
CA TRP A 186 -3.61 -10.58 -2.49
C TRP A 186 -2.12 -10.68 -2.24
N ASP A 187 -1.69 -10.53 -0.99
CA ASP A 187 -0.34 -10.87 -0.57
C ASP A 187 -0.35 -12.27 0.01
N GLY A 188 0.29 -13.20 -0.69
CA GLY A 188 0.28 -14.61 -0.34
C GLY A 188 1.05 -15.01 0.90
N THR A 189 1.92 -14.14 1.40
CA THR A 189 2.75 -14.45 2.56
C THR A 189 1.97 -14.24 3.85
N LEU A 190 1.09 -13.23 3.88
CA LEU A 190 0.26 -12.88 5.03
C LEU A 190 -1.22 -13.28 4.84
N GLY A 191 -1.59 -13.72 3.63
CA GLY A 191 -2.99 -13.91 3.26
C GLY A 191 -3.79 -12.60 3.19
N ALA A 192 -3.08 -11.46 3.16
CA ALA A 192 -3.68 -10.14 3.18
C ALA A 192 -4.46 -9.88 1.90
N ARG A 193 -5.55 -9.16 2.06
CA ARG A 193 -6.67 -9.16 1.12
C ARG A 193 -7.14 -7.73 0.93
N ALA A 194 -6.89 -7.15 -0.24
CA ALA A 194 -7.21 -5.74 -0.50
C ALA A 194 -8.61 -5.60 -1.09
N ILE A 195 -9.54 -5.00 -0.36
CA ILE A 195 -10.90 -4.65 -0.80
C ILE A 195 -10.87 -3.24 -1.39
N SER A 196 -11.49 -3.00 -2.54
CA SER A 196 -11.63 -1.66 -3.10
C SER A 196 -13.05 -1.33 -3.45
N GLY A 197 -13.27 -0.03 -3.61
CA GLY A 197 -14.50 0.50 -4.15
C GLY A 197 -14.44 2.00 -4.33
N LEU A 198 -15.59 2.51 -4.72
CA LEU A 198 -15.94 3.92 -4.74
C LEU A 198 -16.94 4.17 -3.60
N ALA A 199 -16.71 5.24 -2.85
CA ALA A 199 -17.63 5.74 -1.85
C ALA A 199 -18.07 7.16 -2.25
N GLU A 200 -19.38 7.39 -2.38
CA GLU A 200 -19.94 8.71 -2.69
C GLU A 200 -20.37 9.47 -1.42
N PHE A 201 -19.97 10.73 -1.35
CA PHE A 201 -20.25 11.64 -0.24
C PHE A 201 -21.05 12.84 -0.72
N GLU A 202 -21.43 13.74 0.19
CA GLU A 202 -22.15 14.96 -0.13
C GLU A 202 -21.37 15.86 -1.09
N HIS A 203 -20.05 15.99 -0.90
CA HIS A 203 -19.17 16.94 -1.59
C HIS A 203 -18.13 16.28 -2.52
N GLY A 204 -18.30 15.01 -2.86
CA GLY A 204 -17.42 14.33 -3.79
C GLY A 204 -17.53 12.81 -3.71
N SER A 205 -16.53 12.14 -4.26
CA SER A 205 -16.39 10.69 -4.12
C SER A 205 -14.95 10.35 -3.81
N CYS A 206 -14.72 9.23 -3.14
CA CYS A 206 -13.37 8.72 -2.94
C CYS A 206 -13.27 7.28 -3.44
N ARG A 207 -12.14 6.96 -4.06
CA ARG A 207 -11.73 5.57 -4.25
C ARG A 207 -10.94 5.11 -3.05
N PHE A 208 -11.20 3.91 -2.60
CA PHE A 208 -10.55 3.37 -1.42
C PHE A 208 -9.95 1.99 -1.68
N THR A 209 -8.98 1.63 -0.87
CA THR A 209 -8.41 0.30 -0.77
C THR A 209 -8.19 -0.01 0.71
N LEU A 210 -8.81 -1.08 1.17
CA LEU A 210 -8.77 -1.57 2.55
C LEU A 210 -8.07 -2.92 2.53
N MET A 211 -6.88 -3.02 3.10
CA MET A 211 -6.22 -4.31 3.27
C MET A 211 -6.70 -4.98 4.54
N GLU A 212 -7.16 -6.22 4.45
CA GLU A 212 -7.63 -7.03 5.56
C GLU A 212 -6.72 -8.24 5.79
N VAL A 213 -6.49 -8.58 7.07
CA VAL A 213 -6.00 -9.87 7.54
C VAL A 213 -6.93 -10.34 8.66
N ASP A 214 -7.42 -11.59 8.59
CA ASP A 214 -8.26 -12.21 9.62
C ASP A 214 -9.48 -11.38 10.09
N GLY A 215 -10.15 -10.69 9.18
CA GLY A 215 -11.33 -9.88 9.48
C GLY A 215 -11.02 -8.49 10.04
N LYS A 216 -9.75 -8.08 10.06
CA LYS A 216 -9.29 -6.79 10.57
C LYS A 216 -8.50 -6.05 9.50
N LEU A 217 -8.68 -4.74 9.45
CA LEU A 217 -7.92 -3.85 8.58
C LEU A 217 -6.46 -3.79 9.03
N VAL A 218 -5.54 -3.76 8.09
CA VAL A 218 -4.10 -3.60 8.32
C VAL A 218 -3.52 -2.41 7.55
N ASP A 219 -4.22 -1.98 6.50
CA ASP A 219 -3.90 -0.78 5.73
C ASP A 219 -5.19 -0.15 5.17
N VAL A 220 -5.17 1.17 5.06
CA VAL A 220 -6.29 2.00 4.58
C VAL A 220 -5.72 3.06 3.65
N LEU A 221 -6.08 2.94 2.38
CA LEU A 221 -5.76 3.93 1.36
C LEU A 221 -7.05 4.53 0.83
N VAL A 222 -7.10 5.85 0.71
CA VAL A 222 -8.22 6.54 0.07
C VAL A 222 -7.69 7.69 -0.76
N HIS A 223 -8.29 7.86 -1.92
CA HIS A 223 -7.97 8.89 -2.87
C HIS A 223 -9.25 9.62 -3.29
N SER A 224 -9.23 10.95 -3.26
CA SER A 224 -10.32 11.81 -3.72
C SER A 224 -9.73 13.11 -4.25
N GLU A 225 -10.26 13.58 -5.38
CA GLU A 225 -9.88 14.88 -5.97
C GLU A 225 -10.35 16.06 -5.11
N SER A 226 -11.38 15.87 -4.28
CA SER A 226 -11.87 16.87 -3.35
C SER A 226 -10.99 16.99 -2.10
N MET A 227 -10.10 16.03 -1.84
CA MET A 227 -9.16 16.14 -0.73
C MET A 227 -7.98 17.00 -1.15
N PRO A 228 -7.50 17.93 -0.30
CA PRO A 228 -6.28 18.65 -0.61
C PRO A 228 -5.11 17.66 -0.74
N PRO A 229 -4.15 17.90 -1.65
CA PRO A 229 -2.98 17.04 -1.82
C PRO A 229 -2.19 16.89 -0.50
N ASP A 230 -2.32 17.89 0.37
CA ASP A 230 -1.71 18.02 1.67
C ASP A 230 -2.68 17.77 2.84
N TRP A 231 -3.60 16.81 2.68
CA TRP A 231 -4.67 16.51 3.64
C TRP A 231 -4.21 16.20 5.06
N PHE A 232 -2.96 15.84 5.28
CA PHE A 232 -2.45 15.66 6.63
C PHE A 232 -2.28 17.03 7.29
N HIS A 233 -3.27 17.41 8.11
CA HIS A 233 -3.26 18.62 8.93
C HIS A 233 -2.52 18.43 10.28
N GLY A 234 -1.93 17.26 10.49
CA GLY A 234 -1.27 16.86 11.72
C GLY A 234 -2.19 16.06 12.65
N PRO A 235 -1.62 15.31 13.60
CA PRO A 235 -2.39 14.49 14.53
C PRO A 235 -3.21 15.38 15.50
N ALA A 236 -4.47 15.01 15.75
CA ALA A 236 -5.39 15.77 16.60
C ALA A 236 -4.96 15.81 18.07
N ASP A 237 -4.18 14.83 18.50
CA ASP A 237 -3.52 14.77 19.79
C ASP A 237 -2.03 14.53 19.53
N SER A 238 -1.14 15.31 20.16
CA SER A 238 0.30 15.14 19.98
C SER A 238 0.96 14.33 21.09
N GLN A 239 0.19 13.89 22.10
CA GLN A 239 0.72 13.25 23.29
C GLN A 239 1.50 11.95 22.98
N ALA A 240 1.00 11.05 22.13
CA ALA A 240 1.72 9.83 21.79
C ALA A 240 3.07 10.11 21.09
N PHE A 241 3.15 11.15 20.27
CA PHE A 241 4.41 11.59 19.65
C PHE A 241 5.36 12.21 20.67
N GLN A 242 4.82 12.95 21.65
CA GLN A 242 5.61 13.47 22.77
C GLN A 242 6.21 12.34 23.60
N GLU A 243 5.41 11.35 23.98
CA GLU A 243 5.86 10.19 24.76
C GLU A 243 6.91 9.36 24.00
N ARG A 244 6.67 9.07 22.71
CA ARG A 244 7.65 8.35 21.87
C ARG A 244 8.94 9.14 21.69
N SER A 245 8.86 10.44 21.42
CA SER A 245 10.06 11.26 21.26
C SER A 245 10.85 11.42 22.56
N GLU A 246 10.17 11.56 23.70
CA GLU A 246 10.82 11.52 25.01
C GLU A 246 11.52 10.18 25.25
N SER A 247 10.84 9.06 24.97
CA SER A 247 11.43 7.72 25.11
C SER A 247 12.68 7.57 24.24
N LEU A 248 12.62 7.98 22.96
CA LEU A 248 13.77 7.94 22.05
C LEU A 248 14.95 8.77 22.58
N VAL A 249 14.69 9.99 23.06
CA VAL A 249 15.73 10.85 23.66
C VAL A 249 16.37 10.16 24.87
N ARG A 250 15.56 9.61 25.78
CA ARG A 250 16.05 8.90 26.97
C ARG A 250 16.85 7.65 26.61
N ASP A 251 16.39 6.87 25.64
CA ASP A 251 17.10 5.66 25.19
C ASP A 251 18.47 6.01 24.60
N LEU A 252 18.56 7.09 23.82
CA LEU A 252 19.84 7.56 23.26
C LEU A 252 20.81 8.08 24.32
N PHE A 253 20.34 8.82 25.33
CA PHE A 253 21.21 9.27 26.43
C PHE A 253 21.62 8.13 27.38
N SER A 254 20.79 7.10 27.54
CA SER A 254 21.08 5.96 28.40
C SER A 254 21.86 4.82 27.72
N GLY A 255 22.24 4.98 26.44
CA GLY A 255 22.94 3.94 25.70
C GLY A 255 22.08 2.73 25.33
N GLN A 256 20.75 2.83 25.45
CA GLN A 256 19.81 1.77 25.06
C GLN A 256 19.61 1.73 23.53
N VAL A 257 20.72 1.52 22.80
CA VAL A 257 20.80 1.57 21.33
C VAL A 257 19.79 0.65 20.65
N ALA A 258 19.60 -0.57 21.17
CA ALA A 258 18.65 -1.51 20.59
C ALA A 258 17.18 -1.05 20.76
N ALA A 259 16.84 -0.45 21.91
CA ALA A 259 15.52 0.11 22.16
C ALA A 259 15.29 1.31 21.25
N ALA A 260 16.22 2.27 21.21
CA ALA A 260 16.17 3.43 20.31
C ALA A 260 16.01 3.01 18.84
N HIS A 261 16.79 2.03 18.36
CA HIS A 261 16.72 1.53 16.99
C HIS A 261 15.35 0.93 16.66
N SER A 262 14.74 0.21 17.60
CA SER A 262 13.43 -0.42 17.41
C SER A 262 12.28 0.57 17.23
N GLN A 263 12.45 1.82 17.66
CA GLN A 263 11.45 2.87 17.50
C GLN A 263 11.40 3.44 16.07
N PHE A 264 12.44 3.25 15.25
CA PHE A 264 12.44 3.67 13.86
C PHE A 264 11.58 2.75 13.00
N SER A 265 10.93 3.28 11.95
CA SER A 265 10.22 2.46 10.98
C SER A 265 11.19 1.57 10.19
N PRO A 266 10.75 0.43 9.61
CA PRO A 266 11.65 -0.48 8.88
C PRO A 266 12.48 0.21 7.78
N LYS A 267 11.88 1.17 7.07
CA LYS A 267 12.56 1.98 6.05
C LYS A 267 13.75 2.75 6.64
N TYR A 268 13.57 3.37 7.81
CA TYR A 268 14.65 4.11 8.48
C TYR A 268 15.62 3.19 9.23
N GLN A 269 15.18 2.04 9.75
CA GLN A 269 16.09 1.06 10.37
C GLN A 269 17.15 0.54 9.38
N ALA A 270 16.82 0.49 8.08
CA ALA A 270 17.78 0.13 7.03
C ALA A 270 18.83 1.22 6.77
N GLN A 271 18.54 2.48 7.11
CA GLN A 271 19.43 3.63 6.88
C GLN A 271 20.17 4.05 8.15
N VAL A 272 19.51 3.98 9.30
CA VAL A 272 20.01 4.29 10.62
C VAL A 272 20.39 2.98 11.30
N THR A 273 21.68 2.65 11.29
CA THR A 273 22.16 1.41 11.89
C THR A 273 22.30 1.53 13.40
N ARG A 274 22.30 0.39 14.11
CA ARG A 274 22.63 0.37 15.55
C ARG A 274 24.01 0.96 15.85
N GLN A 275 24.98 0.77 14.95
CA GLN A 275 26.30 1.36 15.10
C GLN A 275 26.23 2.89 15.07
N THR A 276 25.49 3.46 14.12
CA THR A 276 25.28 4.92 14.03
C THR A 276 24.66 5.49 15.30
N LEU A 277 23.69 4.78 15.88
CA LEU A 277 23.05 5.19 17.13
C LEU A 277 23.97 5.01 18.35
N ALA A 278 24.83 3.99 18.35
CA ALA A 278 25.85 3.80 19.37
C ALA A 278 26.88 4.94 19.36
N GLU A 279 27.41 5.28 18.18
CA GLU A 279 28.33 6.42 18.00
C GLU A 279 27.70 7.75 18.44
N LEU A 280 26.41 7.96 18.13
CA LEU A 280 25.67 9.13 18.60
C LEU A 280 25.54 9.13 20.12
N SER A 281 25.15 7.99 20.72
CA SER A 281 25.00 7.85 22.18
C SER A 281 26.32 8.08 22.91
N ASP A 282 27.41 7.49 22.41
CA ASP A 282 28.76 7.67 22.95
C ASP A 282 29.19 9.14 22.85
N GLY A 283 28.94 9.81 21.71
CA GLY A 283 29.22 11.22 21.53
C GLY A 283 28.39 12.13 22.46
N LEU A 284 27.12 11.79 22.73
CA LEU A 284 26.29 12.48 23.71
C LEU A 284 26.86 12.30 25.13
N ASN A 285 27.25 11.06 25.48
CA ASN A 285 27.81 10.73 26.79
C ASN A 285 29.19 11.36 27.01
N GLU A 286 30.05 11.40 25.99
CA GLU A 286 31.36 12.06 26.07
C GLU A 286 31.20 13.58 26.22
N ARG A 287 30.28 14.18 25.46
CA ARG A 287 30.11 15.65 25.45
C ARG A 287 29.40 16.18 26.69
N PHE A 288 28.45 15.43 27.22
CA PHE A 288 27.57 15.90 28.28
C PHE A 288 27.79 15.19 29.61
N SER A 289 28.21 13.92 29.60
CA SER A 289 28.62 13.12 30.77
C SER A 289 27.69 13.22 31.97
N ALA A 290 26.38 13.39 31.72
CA ALA A 290 25.39 13.62 32.74
C ALA A 290 24.06 12.98 32.34
N GLU A 291 23.40 12.36 33.31
CA GLU A 291 22.09 11.74 33.15
C GLU A 291 21.01 12.78 32.83
N VAL A 292 20.03 12.38 32.02
CA VAL A 292 18.83 13.19 31.76
C VAL A 292 17.88 13.14 32.95
N VAL A 293 17.79 14.24 33.70
CA VAL A 293 16.88 14.38 34.85
C VAL A 293 15.52 14.94 34.47
N GLY A 294 15.40 15.54 33.28
CA GLY A 294 14.12 16.04 32.80
C GLY A 294 14.10 16.22 31.28
N VAL A 295 12.95 15.88 30.68
CA VAL A 295 12.64 16.16 29.28
C VAL A 295 11.33 16.93 29.30
N GLU A 296 11.36 18.20 28.87
CA GLU A 296 10.21 19.08 28.87
C GLU A 296 9.82 19.41 27.45
N LEU A 297 8.57 19.12 27.07
CA LEU A 297 8.03 19.55 25.80
C LEU A 297 8.03 21.09 25.71
N LYS A 298 8.59 21.62 24.62
CA LYS A 298 8.54 23.06 24.33
C LYS A 298 7.55 23.40 23.26
N LYS A 299 7.53 22.62 22.18
CA LYS A 299 6.69 22.91 21.02
C LYS A 299 6.51 21.67 20.17
N THR A 300 5.34 21.56 19.56
CA THR A 300 5.11 20.70 18.40
C THR A 300 4.71 21.55 17.20
N TRP A 301 5.10 21.14 16.00
CA TRP A 301 4.59 21.75 14.78
C TRP A 301 4.67 20.78 13.61
N LEU A 302 3.79 20.99 12.65
CA LEU A 302 3.86 20.32 11.36
C LEU A 302 4.81 21.11 10.45
N GLY A 303 5.77 20.41 9.88
CA GLY A 303 6.65 20.90 8.83
C GLY A 303 5.89 21.07 7.50
N LEU A 304 6.54 21.77 6.57
CA LEU A 304 6.04 21.86 5.20
C LEU A 304 6.13 20.49 4.52
N TYR A 305 5.28 20.30 3.50
CA TYR A 305 5.40 19.15 2.62
C TYR A 305 6.73 19.17 1.88
N ASP A 306 7.48 18.08 1.98
CA ASP A 306 8.70 17.85 1.23
C ASP A 306 8.36 17.00 0.00
N SER A 307 8.46 17.64 -1.18
CA SER A 307 8.15 17.01 -2.46
C SER A 307 9.20 15.99 -2.92
N GLU A 308 10.44 16.07 -2.43
CA GLU A 308 11.50 15.11 -2.76
C GLU A 308 11.26 13.79 -2.03
N SER A 309 11.04 13.87 -0.71
CA SER A 309 10.75 12.69 0.10
C SER A 309 9.29 12.26 0.07
N ARG A 310 8.41 13.08 -0.53
CA ARG A 310 6.95 12.95 -0.54
C ARG A 310 6.41 12.70 0.86
N SER A 311 6.79 13.57 1.79
CA SER A 311 6.41 13.41 3.19
C SER A 311 6.12 14.73 3.86
N LYS A 312 5.31 14.67 4.92
CA LYS A 312 5.20 15.74 5.90
C LYS A 312 5.89 15.32 7.18
N THR A 313 6.59 16.26 7.80
CA THR A 313 7.27 16.04 9.08
C THR A 313 6.43 16.60 10.21
N PHE A 314 6.29 15.86 11.31
CA PHE A 314 5.83 16.41 12.59
C PHE A 314 7.01 16.50 13.53
N HIS A 315 7.28 17.71 14.01
CA HIS A 315 8.42 18.00 14.85
C HIS A 315 7.98 18.05 16.31
N VAL A 316 8.74 17.41 17.18
CA VAL A 316 8.60 17.51 18.63
C VAL A 316 9.88 18.07 19.22
N LEU A 317 9.81 19.28 19.78
CA LEU A 317 10.94 19.97 20.39
C LEU A 317 10.91 19.83 21.90
N HIS A 318 12.00 19.30 22.44
CA HIS A 318 12.24 19.10 23.86
C HIS A 318 13.34 20.02 24.38
N ALA A 319 13.17 20.52 25.59
CA ALA A 319 14.28 20.99 26.41
C ALA A 319 14.69 19.87 27.36
N ILE A 320 15.96 19.48 27.32
CA ILE A 320 16.53 18.42 28.12
C ILE A 320 17.32 19.06 29.25
N SER A 321 17.03 18.68 30.48
CA SER A 321 17.82 19.06 31.66
C SER A 321 18.69 17.89 32.10
N LEU A 322 19.98 18.16 32.28
CA LEU A 322 20.95 17.17 32.72
C LEU A 322 21.28 17.33 34.21
N ALA A 323 21.75 16.26 34.85
CA ALA A 323 22.08 16.24 36.27
C ALA A 323 23.16 17.27 36.67
N ASP A 324 24.05 17.63 35.75
CA ASP A 324 25.09 18.64 35.96
C ASP A 324 24.60 20.09 35.78
N GLY A 325 23.30 20.28 35.55
CA GLY A 325 22.65 21.58 35.37
C GLY A 325 22.69 22.11 33.94
N LYS A 326 23.35 21.43 33.00
CA LYS A 326 23.30 21.81 31.58
C LYS A 326 21.90 21.61 31.00
N ARG A 327 21.60 22.42 29.98
CA ARG A 327 20.35 22.34 29.22
C ARG A 327 20.64 22.18 27.74
N LEU A 328 19.90 21.28 27.10
CA LEU A 328 19.99 20.98 25.68
C LEU A 328 18.63 21.14 25.04
N VAL A 329 18.64 21.27 23.73
CA VAL A 329 17.43 21.26 22.92
C VAL A 329 17.55 20.09 21.96
N SER A 330 16.49 19.30 21.86
CA SER A 330 16.39 18.18 20.91
C SER A 330 15.10 18.32 20.12
N THR A 331 15.20 18.11 18.82
CA THR A 331 14.02 17.97 17.96
C THR A 331 13.98 16.52 17.50
N VAL A 332 12.84 15.87 17.68
CA VAL A 332 12.54 14.56 17.12
C VAL A 332 11.53 14.72 16.00
N ASP A 333 11.87 14.16 14.84
CA ASP A 333 11.10 14.29 13.62
C ASP A 333 10.36 12.98 13.32
N PHE A 334 9.04 13.07 13.18
CA PHE A 334 8.20 11.99 12.70
C PHE A 334 7.84 12.25 11.25
N MET A 335 8.24 11.36 10.35
CA MET A 335 8.00 11.51 8.90
C MET A 335 6.79 10.70 8.48
N PHE A 336 5.77 11.38 7.96
CA PHE A 336 4.56 10.80 7.44
C PHE A 336 4.63 10.79 5.92
N PRO A 337 4.73 9.62 5.27
CA PRO A 337 4.67 9.56 3.82
C PRO A 337 3.30 10.08 3.36
N CYS A 338 3.31 10.99 2.40
CA CYS A 338 2.12 11.45 1.70
C CYS A 338 2.02 10.67 0.39
N GLY A 339 0.80 10.36 -0.03
CA GLY A 339 0.54 9.62 -1.27
C GLY A 339 1.11 10.33 -2.51
N PRO A 340 1.25 9.61 -3.64
CA PRO A 340 1.66 10.18 -4.92
C PRO A 340 0.67 11.20 -5.49
#